data_AF-A0A7V9BCF9-F1
#
_entry.id   AF-A0A7V9BCF9-F1
#
_cell.length_a   1.000
_cell.length_b   1.000
_cell.length_c   1.000
_cell.angle_alpha   90.00
_cell.angle_beta   90.00
_cell.angle_gamma   90.00
#
_symmetry.space_group_name_H-M   'P 1'
#
loop_
_entity.id
_entity.type
_entity.pdbx_description
1 polymer ?
#
loop_
_entity_poly.entity_id
_entity_poly.type
_entity_poly.pdbx_seq_one_letter_code
_entity_poly.pdbx_strand_id
1 'polypeptide(L)' 'MLGGPLEPCGFDPMTGFWRDGSCRTGGQDLGV' A
#
# COMPACT_ATOMS: atom_id res chain seq x y z
N MET A 1 -2.25 -0.93 15.04
CA MET A 1 -3.59 -0.81 15.68
C MET A 1 -4.62 -0.75 14.56
N LEU A 2 -5.80 -1.36 14.72
CA LEU A 2 -6.85 -1.25 13.70
C LEU A 2 -7.58 0.09 13.83
N GLY A 3 -7.79 0.77 12.71
CA GLY A 3 -8.43 2.10 12.63
C GLY A 3 -7.49 3.31 12.64
N GLY A 4 -6.18 3.10 12.83
CA GLY A 4 -5.16 4.13 12.63
C GLY A 4 -4.68 4.24 11.17
N PRO A 5 -3.73 5.13 10.87
CA PRO A 5 -3.07 5.17 9.57
C PRO A 5 -2.50 3.80 9.19
N LEU A 6 -2.49 3.50 7.90
CA LEU A 6 -1.90 2.26 7.41
C LEU A 6 -0.37 2.34 7.53
N GLU A 7 0.21 1.37 8.21
CA GLU A 7 1.67 1.25 8.29
C GLU A 7 2.27 0.86 6.93
N PRO A 8 3.51 1.26 6.63
CA PRO A 8 4.23 0.77 5.46
C PRO A 8 4.43 -0.76 5.52
N CYS A 9 4.29 -1.42 4.37
CA CYS A 9 4.53 -2.84 4.19
C CYS A 9 5.91 -3.16 3.55
N GLY A 10 6.62 -2.21 2.95
CA GLY A 10 8.03 -2.37 2.57
C GLY A 10 8.60 -1.33 1.60
N PHE A 11 9.89 -0.98 1.79
CA PHE A 11 10.62 0.03 0.99
C PHE A 11 11.81 -0.52 0.18
N ASP A 12 12.30 -1.73 0.45
CA ASP A 12 13.41 -2.36 -0.29
C ASP A 12 13.12 -3.85 -0.54
N PRO A 13 12.54 -4.22 -1.71
CA PRO A 13 12.07 -3.32 -2.76
C PRO A 13 10.84 -2.50 -2.33
N MET A 14 10.65 -1.33 -2.95
CA MET A 14 9.48 -0.48 -2.67
C MET A 14 8.19 -1.14 -3.14
N THR A 15 7.28 -1.38 -2.19
CA THR A 15 6.02 -2.11 -2.40
C THR A 15 4.82 -1.17 -2.60
N GLY A 16 3.62 -1.74 -2.74
CA GLY A 16 2.35 -1.01 -2.92
C GLY A 16 2.07 -0.64 -4.37
N PHE A 17 0.79 -0.60 -4.76
CA PHE A 17 0.38 -0.24 -6.13
C PHE A 17 0.86 1.17 -6.50
N TRP A 18 0.81 2.09 -5.54
CA TRP A 18 1.27 3.47 -5.66
C TRP A 18 2.76 3.69 -5.40
N ARG A 19 3.51 2.61 -5.16
CA ARG A 19 4.95 2.67 -4.87
C ARG A 19 5.27 3.71 -3.80
N ASP A 20 4.50 3.69 -2.74
CA ASP A 20 4.71 4.49 -1.52
C ASP A 20 5.10 3.61 -0.33
N GLY A 21 5.34 2.32 -0.58
CA GLY A 21 5.71 1.34 0.42
C GLY A 21 4.57 0.92 1.32
N SER A 22 3.33 1.35 1.09
CA SER A 22 2.16 0.90 1.82
C SER A 22 1.16 0.17 0.92
N CYS A 23 0.39 -0.72 1.53
CA CYS A 23 -0.49 -1.64 0.84
C CYS A 23 -1.89 -1.02 0.63
N ARG A 24 -1.95 0.26 0.25
CA ARG A 24 -3.23 0.95 -0.02
C ARG A 24 -3.71 0.69 -1.44
N THR A 25 -5.03 0.65 -1.60
CA THR A 25 -5.74 0.38 -2.85
C THR A 25 -6.66 1.56 -3.23
N GLY A 26 -7.30 1.50 -4.39
CA GLY A 26 -8.23 2.52 -4.90
C GLY A 26 -8.90 2.09 -6.21
N GLY A 27 -9.75 2.94 -6.80
CA GLY A 27 -10.54 2.57 -7.98
C GLY A 27 -9.73 2.23 -9.24
N GLN A 28 -8.46 2.64 -9.29
CA GLN A 28 -7.53 2.33 -10.37
C GLN A 28 -6.77 1.01 -10.15
N ASP A 29 -6.80 0.47 -8.94
CA ASP A 29 -6.12 -0.77 -8.54
C ASP A 29 -7.05 -1.96 -8.77
N LEU A 30 -7.17 -2.37 -10.04
CA LEU A 30 -8.16 -3.36 -10.46
C LEU A 30 -7.81 -4.81 -10.09
N GLY A 31 -6.55 -5.09 -9.73
CA GLY A 31 -6.13 -6.41 -9.24
C GLY A 31 -6.32 -7.58 -10.22
N VAL A 32 -6.26 -7.33 -11.52
CA VAL A 32 -6.43 -8.33 -12.60
C VAL A 32 -5.14 -9.05 -12.95
#